data_AF-A0A453EGE8-F1
#
_entry.id   AF-A0A453EGE8-F1
#
_cell.length_a   1.000
_cell.length_b   1.000
_cell.length_c   1.000
_cell.angle_alpha   90.00
_cell.angle_beta   90.00
_cell.angle_gamma   90.00
#
_symmetry.space_group_name_H-M   'P 1'
#
loop_
_entity.id
_entity.type
_entity.pdbx_description
1 polymer ?
#
loop_
_entity_poly.entity_id
_entity_poly.type
_entity_poly.pdbx_seq_one_letter_code
_entity_poly.pdbx_strand_id
1 'polypeptide(L)' 'MSRERRAAQCAMDSKEKALAVLGDTADDKYPIFMTGPTLYTLCTVLVDLDEETMTIYRGNPKNRDAVRVVLPMM' A
#
# COMPACT_ATOMS: atom_id res chain seq x y z
N MET A 1 -18.32 -0.64 -2.30
CA MET A 1 -17.79 -2.02 -2.06
C MET A 1 -17.07 -1.99 -0.71
N SER A 2 -16.93 -3.09 0.05
CA SER A 2 -16.07 -3.02 1.26
C SER A 2 -14.61 -3.07 0.82
N ARG A 3 -13.71 -2.38 1.55
CA ARG A 3 -12.27 -2.32 1.23
C ARG A 3 -11.65 -3.73 1.20
N GLU A 4 -12.10 -4.60 2.09
CA GLU A 4 -11.67 -6.00 2.18
C GLU A 4 -12.04 -6.77 0.91
N ARG A 5 -13.26 -6.59 0.39
CA ARG A 5 -13.68 -7.23 -0.88
C ARG A 5 -12.86 -6.73 -2.05
N ARG A 6 -12.53 -5.43 -2.10
CA ARG A 6 -11.70 -4.85 -3.15
C ARG A 6 -10.27 -5.40 -3.09
N ALA A 7 -9.67 -5.48 -1.90
CA ALA A 7 -8.35 -6.08 -1.71
C ALA A 7 -8.33 -7.58 -2.11
N ALA A 8 -9.39 -8.33 -1.78
CA ALA A 8 -9.49 -9.75 -2.12
C ALA A 8 -9.66 -10.04 -3.63
N GLN A 9 -10.07 -9.05 -4.43
CA GLN A 9 -10.17 -9.18 -5.90
C GLN A 9 -8.80 -9.13 -6.59
N CYS A 10 -7.77 -8.68 -5.89
CA CYS A 10 -6.46 -8.49 -6.48
C CYS A 10 -5.51 -9.57 -5.97
N ALA A 11 -5.04 -10.41 -6.88
CA ALA A 11 -3.94 -11.32 -6.60
C ALA A 11 -2.70 -10.50 -6.20
N MET A 12 -2.14 -10.76 -5.03
CA MET A 12 -0.90 -10.15 -4.54
C MET A 12 0.29 -11.07 -4.85
N ASP A 13 0.43 -11.44 -6.12
CA ASP A 13 1.50 -12.31 -6.63
C ASP A 13 2.77 -11.54 -7.02
N SER A 14 2.76 -10.21 -6.94
CA SER A 14 3.96 -9.37 -7.07
C SER A 14 3.90 -8.12 -6.19
N LYS A 15 5.07 -7.53 -5.91
CA LYS A 15 5.20 -6.27 -5.18
C LYS A 15 4.41 -5.15 -5.84
N GLU A 16 4.50 -5.05 -7.17
CA GLU A 16 3.84 -3.99 -7.96
C GLU A 16 2.33 -4.09 -7.87
N LYS A 17 1.79 -5.32 -7.93
CA LYS A 17 0.34 -5.55 -7.78
C LYS A 17 -0.13 -5.22 -6.37
N ALA A 18 0.61 -5.64 -5.34
CA ALA A 18 0.30 -5.25 -3.96
C ALA A 18 0.25 -3.72 -3.79
N LEU A 19 1.23 -3.00 -4.32
CA LEU A 19 1.26 -1.53 -4.28
C LEU A 19 0.11 -0.91 -5.09
N ALA A 20 -0.27 -1.49 -6.23
CA ALA A 20 -1.39 -1.02 -7.03
C ALA A 20 -2.72 -1.13 -6.27
N VAL A 21 -2.92 -2.21 -5.49
CA VAL A 21 -4.08 -2.40 -4.60
C VAL A 21 -4.09 -1.37 -3.48
N LEU A 22 -2.96 -1.20 -2.79
CA LEU A 22 -2.85 -0.27 -1.67
C LEU A 22 -2.97 1.19 -2.11
N GLY A 23 -2.68 1.49 -3.37
CA GLY A 23 -2.91 2.78 -4.01
C GLY A 23 -4.26 2.91 -4.74
N ASP A 24 -5.19 1.96 -4.59
CA ASP A 24 -6.49 1.95 -5.28
C ASP A 24 -7.41 3.05 -4.74
N THR A 25 -7.85 3.91 -5.65
CA THR A 25 -8.75 5.04 -5.40
C THR A 25 -10.07 4.90 -6.18
N ALA A 26 -10.42 3.67 -6.59
CA ALA A 26 -11.49 3.43 -7.56
C ALA A 26 -12.92 3.51 -6.98
N ASP A 27 -13.07 3.27 -5.67
CA ASP A 27 -14.36 3.49 -4.98
C ASP A 27 -14.39 4.92 -4.44
N ASP A 28 -15.30 5.76 -4.95
CA ASP A 28 -15.38 7.18 -4.56
C ASP A 28 -15.74 7.39 -3.09
N LYS A 29 -16.41 6.42 -2.46
CA LYS A 29 -16.92 6.54 -1.09
C LYS A 29 -15.98 5.88 -0.08
N TYR A 30 -15.41 4.73 -0.44
CA TYR A 30 -14.56 3.94 0.44
C TYR A 30 -13.35 3.36 -0.31
N PRO A 31 -12.45 4.20 -0.86
CA PRO A 31 -11.25 3.72 -1.52
C PRO A 31 -10.31 3.00 -0.53
N ILE A 32 -9.39 2.20 -1.04
CA ILE A 32 -8.33 1.61 -0.21
C ILE A 32 -7.34 2.72 0.18
N PHE A 33 -6.89 3.50 -0.82
CA PHE A 33 -6.09 4.69 -0.58
C PHE A 33 -7.01 5.88 -0.30
N MET A 34 -7.12 6.27 0.97
CA MET A 34 -8.01 7.34 1.41
C MET A 34 -7.36 8.71 1.27
N THR A 35 -8.06 9.65 0.63
CA THR A 35 -7.73 11.08 0.65
C THR A 35 -8.92 11.86 1.18
N GLY A 36 -8.71 12.70 2.19
CA GLY A 36 -9.76 13.53 2.78
C GLY A 36 -9.28 14.32 3.98
N PRO A 37 -10.07 15.30 4.45
CA PRO A 37 -9.67 16.16 5.57
C PRO A 37 -9.69 15.45 6.93
N THR A 38 -10.55 14.44 7.10
CA THR A 38 -10.70 13.72 8.38
C THR A 38 -10.18 12.28 8.31
N LEU A 39 -10.34 11.61 7.16
CA LEU A 39 -9.91 10.23 6.91
C LEU A 39 -8.90 10.23 5.76
N TYR A 40 -7.67 9.82 6.05
CA TYR A 40 -6.53 9.89 5.11
C TYR A 40 -5.55 8.74 5.34
N THR A 41 -4.99 8.17 4.27
CA THR A 41 -3.91 7.18 4.35
C THR A 41 -2.56 7.88 4.51
N LEU A 42 -2.01 7.87 5.73
CA LEU A 42 -0.76 8.58 6.06
C LEU A 42 0.48 7.98 5.37
N CYS A 43 0.57 6.65 5.35
CA CYS A 43 1.67 5.93 4.71
C CYS A 43 1.21 4.54 4.28
N THR A 44 1.98 3.95 3.36
CA THR A 44 1.89 2.54 2.98
C THR A 44 3.21 1.86 3.31
N VAL A 45 3.17 0.66 3.90
CA VAL A 45 4.38 -0.10 4.24
C VAL A 45 4.38 -1.41 3.46
N LEU A 46 5.48 -1.68 2.75
CA LEU A 46 5.76 -2.97 2.12
C LEU A 46 6.91 -3.63 2.87
N VAL A 47 6.67 -4.81 3.44
CA VAL A 47 7.71 -5.65 4.03
C VAL A 47 8.03 -6.75 3.04
N ASP A 48 9.28 -6.78 2.61
CA ASP A 48 9.83 -7.81 1.75
C ASP A 48 10.73 -8.70 2.59
N LEU A 49 10.31 -9.96 2.76
CA LEU A 49 11.01 -10.94 3.58
C LEU A 49 12.16 -11.61 2.83
N ASP A 50 12.11 -11.69 1.49
CA ASP A 50 13.19 -12.28 0.69
C ASP A 50 14.39 -11.33 0.63
N GLU A 51 14.13 -10.03 0.54
CA GLU A 51 15.17 -8.99 0.55
C GLU A 51 15.45 -8.43 1.95
N GLU A 52 14.76 -8.91 2.99
CA GLU A 52 14.86 -8.42 4.37
C GLU A 52 14.74 -6.89 4.49
N THR A 53 13.78 -6.30 3.78
CA THR A 53 13.60 -4.83 3.79
C THR A 53 12.18 -4.39 4.11
N MET A 54 12.09 -3.21 4.71
CA MET A 54 10.84 -2.47 4.87
C MET A 54 10.90 -1.20 4.04
N THR A 55 9.89 -0.98 3.20
CA THR A 55 9.74 0.24 2.41
C THR A 55 8.50 1.00 2.86
N ILE A 56 8.68 2.24 3.30
CA ILE A 56 7.62 3.15 3.73
C ILE A 56 7.39 4.17 2.62
N TYR A 57 6.24 4.07 1.96
CA TYR A 57 5.80 4.99 0.93
C TYR A 57 5.08 6.18 1.56
N ARG A 58 5.49 7.38 1.16
CA ARG A 58 4.86 8.65 1.52
C ARG A 58 3.75 8.96 0.51
N GLY A 59 2.53 9.16 1.01
CA GLY A 59 1.36 9.37 0.14
C GLY A 59 0.97 8.09 -0.63
N ASN A 60 0.45 8.25 -1.85
CA ASN A 60 -0.03 7.12 -2.65
C ASN A 60 1.17 6.26 -3.12
N PRO A 61 1.22 4.96 -2.81
CA PRO A 61 2.34 4.09 -3.19
C PRO A 61 2.57 4.00 -4.71
N LYS A 62 1.56 4.34 -5.54
CA LYS A 62 1.71 4.46 -7.00
C LYS A 62 2.70 5.54 -7.41
N ASN A 63 2.94 6.55 -6.57
CA ASN A 63 3.88 7.65 -6.82
C ASN A 63 5.34 7.26 -6.56
N ARG A 64 5.58 6.13 -5.87
CA ARG A 64 6.92 5.61 -5.54
C ARG A 64 7.83 6.55 -4.74
N ASP A 65 7.28 7.58 -4.10
CA ASP A 65 7.99 8.38 -3.10
C ASP A 65 8.10 7.57 -1.79
N ALA A 66 9.31 7.10 -1.46
CA ALA A 66 9.49 6.15 -0.38
C ALA A 66 10.87 6.21 0.28
N VAL A 67 10.91 5.72 1.52
CA VAL A 67 12.14 5.42 2.26
C VAL A 67 12.22 3.92 2.46
N ARG A 68 13.36 3.33 2.11
CA ARG A 68 13.66 1.90 2.27
C ARG A 68 14.68 1.70 3.38
N VAL A 69 14.41 0.75 4.27
CA VAL A 69 15.31 0.36 5.36
C VAL A 69 15.53 -1.15 5.34
N VAL A 70 16.74 -1.58 5.70
CA VAL A 70 17.06 -3.00 5.92
C VAL A 70 16.56 -3.37 7.31
N LEU A 71 15.90 -4.53 7.42
CA LEU A 71 15.44 -5.04 8.70
C LEU A 71 16.65 -5.52 9.51
N PRO A 72 16.69 -5.26 10.83
CA PRO A 72 17.72 -5.86 11.66
C PRO A 72 17.58 -7.38 11.56
N MET A 73 18.70 -8.09 11.32
CA MET A 73 18.73 -9.55 11.26
C MET A 73 18.00 -10.14 12.47
N MET A 74 17.02 -11.03 12.22
CA MET A 74 16.33 -11.77 13.29
C MET A 74 17.26 -12.75 13.98
#